data_AF-A0A8J4YAS1-F1
#
_entry.id   AF-A0A8J4YAS1-F1
#
_cell.length_a   1.000
_cell.length_b   1.000
_cell.length_c   1.000
_cell.angle_alpha   90.00
_cell.angle_beta   90.00
_cell.angle_gamma   90.00
#
_symmetry.space_group_name_H-M   'P 1'
#
loop_
_entity.id
_entity.type
_entity.pdbx_description
1 polymer ?
#
loop_
_entity_poly.entity_id
_entity_poly.type
_entity_poly.pdbx_seq_one_letter_code
_entity_poly.pdbx_strand_id
1 'polypeptide(L)'
;MFKPPRTDVCNTCAKYETMINSATDDQAKANVEASRAEHLAIAQVPRDLLRQNEQMAGNGQNPNLKVVGMDLQQTLPCPRLSTGIAYYKCKLWLYNFCVYDLIEKQGTMFMWNETVAGRGSDEMASCLLNWLKIKVYQQKQDFLFLRIFCDNCAGQNKNINMLLMALQQVHMKRLFRVEFVFLKSGRSYLPCDRAFGSIEKWIRKRESIATPQDYHEIIRSAVKKFLVVPMTRDDFFDVKALQNEVSQRSTPGFSKACQLVVSHTYPEGYIIKNDYNLEDVVADIIKIRLMKGRSGYAVQRFNLGSVQLACKYPDSACSRRKSARICVFWQGFLGTRQRHGLLPSLTNRIA
;
A
#
# COMPACT_ATOMS: atom_id res chain seq x y z
N MET A 1 16.26 24.97 -26.66
CA MET A 1 16.40 23.94 -25.62
C MET A 1 15.00 23.54 -25.16
N PHE A 2 14.49 22.38 -25.56
CA PHE A 2 13.15 21.94 -25.17
C PHE A 2 13.15 21.58 -23.69
N LYS A 3 12.23 22.16 -22.91
CA LYS A 3 12.04 21.72 -21.52
C LYS A 3 11.52 20.28 -21.55
N PRO A 4 12.07 19.38 -20.71
CA PRO A 4 11.53 18.03 -20.62
C PRO A 4 10.05 18.12 -20.21
N PRO A 5 9.19 17.23 -20.75
CA PRO A 5 7.77 17.22 -20.43
C PRO A 5 7.58 16.99 -18.93
N ARG A 6 6.58 17.66 -18.36
CA ARG A 6 6.22 17.46 -16.95
C ARG A 6 5.60 16.07 -16.79
N THR A 7 6.11 15.28 -15.85
CA THR A 7 5.54 14.00 -15.43
C THR A 7 4.62 14.19 -14.23
N ASP A 8 3.58 13.35 -14.10
CA ASP A 8 2.60 13.38 -12.99
C ASP A 8 1.85 14.72 -12.83
N VAL A 9 1.34 15.25 -13.94
CA VAL A 9 0.54 16.47 -13.94
C VAL A 9 -0.88 16.14 -13.51
N CYS A 10 -1.41 16.90 -12.55
CA CYS A 10 -2.82 16.81 -12.16
C CYS A 10 -3.76 16.98 -13.36
N ASN A 11 -4.56 15.95 -13.63
CA ASN A 11 -5.54 15.92 -14.71
C ASN A 11 -6.51 17.10 -14.67
N THR A 12 -6.97 17.49 -13.46
CA THR A 12 -7.86 18.64 -13.28
C THR A 12 -7.18 19.94 -13.68
N CYS A 13 -5.91 20.11 -13.31
CA CYS A 13 -5.14 21.29 -13.70
C CYS A 13 -4.87 21.33 -15.20
N ALA A 14 -4.54 20.19 -15.82
CA ALA A 14 -4.36 20.09 -17.27
C ALA A 14 -5.66 20.43 -18.00
N LYS A 15 -6.81 19.92 -17.52
CA LYS A 15 -8.14 20.25 -18.06
C LYS A 15 -8.42 21.75 -17.99
N TYR A 16 -8.17 22.40 -16.85
CA TYR A 16 -8.35 23.85 -16.73
C TYR A 16 -7.40 24.64 -17.64
N GLU A 17 -6.14 24.21 -17.76
CA GLU A 17 -5.17 24.84 -18.66
C GLU A 17 -5.61 24.75 -20.13
N THR A 18 -6.09 23.57 -20.56
CA THR A 18 -6.69 23.42 -21.90
C THR A 18 -7.89 24.33 -22.09
N MET A 19 -8.81 24.37 -21.12
CA MET A 19 -10.02 25.21 -21.19
C MET A 19 -9.68 26.71 -21.28
N ILE A 20 -8.72 27.18 -20.49
CA ILE A 20 -8.24 28.58 -20.51
C ILE A 20 -7.62 28.91 -21.87
N ASN A 21 -6.81 28.01 -22.43
CA ASN A 21 -6.15 28.22 -23.72
C ASN A 21 -7.14 28.19 -24.89
N SER A 22 -8.25 27.46 -24.77
CA SER A 22 -9.29 27.38 -25.79
C SER A 22 -10.44 28.38 -25.61
N ALA A 23 -10.47 29.16 -24.52
CA ALA A 23 -11.55 30.07 -24.22
C ALA A 23 -11.51 31.28 -25.16
N THR A 24 -12.63 31.55 -25.84
CA THR A 24 -12.83 32.73 -26.68
C THR A 24 -13.58 33.86 -25.96
N ASP A 25 -14.27 33.54 -24.87
CA ASP A 25 -15.01 34.48 -24.03
C ASP A 25 -14.24 34.78 -22.74
N ASP A 26 -14.07 36.07 -22.45
CA ASP A 26 -13.29 36.55 -21.30
C ASP A 26 -13.95 36.18 -19.96
N GLN A 27 -15.28 36.17 -19.90
CA GLN A 27 -16.01 35.81 -18.67
C GLN A 27 -15.88 34.30 -18.37
N ALA A 28 -16.04 33.45 -19.38
CA ALA A 28 -15.83 32.01 -19.26
C ALA A 28 -14.39 31.70 -18.83
N LYS A 29 -13.41 32.41 -19.38
CA LYS A 29 -12.00 32.28 -18.99
C LYS A 29 -11.78 32.64 -17.52
N ALA A 30 -12.30 33.79 -17.06
CA ALA A 30 -12.20 34.23 -15.67
C ALA A 30 -12.82 33.20 -14.69
N ASN A 31 -13.96 32.60 -15.04
CA ASN A 31 -14.62 31.58 -14.22
C ASN A 31 -13.77 30.30 -14.08
N VAL A 32 -13.12 29.87 -15.17
CA VAL A 32 -12.21 28.71 -15.14
C VAL A 32 -10.94 29.01 -14.35
N GLU A 33 -10.40 30.23 -14.47
CA GLU A 33 -9.25 30.68 -13.68
C GLU A 33 -9.56 30.72 -12.18
N ALA A 34 -10.74 31.23 -11.78
CA ALA A 34 -11.20 31.20 -10.40
C ALA A 34 -11.33 29.75 -9.88
N SER A 35 -11.95 28.86 -10.66
CA SER A 35 -12.09 27.44 -10.32
C SER A 35 -10.72 26.74 -10.18
N ARG A 36 -9.76 27.12 -11.02
CA ARG A 36 -8.38 26.63 -10.94
C ARG A 36 -7.67 27.13 -9.68
N ALA A 37 -7.83 28.40 -9.32
CA ALA A 37 -7.27 28.98 -8.10
C ALA A 37 -7.83 28.29 -6.85
N GLU A 38 -9.14 28.06 -6.79
CA GLU A 38 -9.78 27.31 -5.71
C GLU A 38 -9.23 25.88 -5.61
N HIS A 39 -9.14 25.17 -6.74
CA HIS A 39 -8.57 23.83 -6.77
C HIS A 39 -7.13 23.79 -6.21
N LEU A 40 -6.30 24.77 -6.57
CA LEU A 40 -4.93 24.91 -6.08
C LEU A 40 -4.89 25.22 -4.59
N ALA A 41 -5.73 26.13 -4.10
CA ALA A 41 -5.83 26.46 -2.68
C ALA A 41 -6.19 25.22 -1.85
N ILE A 42 -7.21 24.46 -2.26
CA ILE A 42 -7.61 23.24 -1.53
C ILE A 42 -6.51 22.18 -1.58
N ALA A 43 -5.77 22.06 -2.69
CA ALA A 43 -4.64 21.12 -2.79
C ALA A 43 -3.45 21.52 -1.91
N GLN A 44 -3.35 22.80 -1.53
CA GLN A 44 -2.27 23.32 -0.70
C GLN A 44 -2.48 22.98 0.79
N VAL A 45 -3.72 23.00 1.27
CA VAL A 45 -4.06 22.72 2.69
C VAL A 45 -3.42 21.43 3.23
N PRO A 46 -3.60 20.24 2.62
CA PRO A 46 -3.02 19.02 3.17
C PRO A 46 -1.49 18.97 3.03
N ARG A 47 -0.89 19.74 2.12
CA ARG A 47 0.57 19.86 2.02
C ARG A 47 1.13 20.73 3.14
N ASP A 48 0.45 21.81 3.46
CA ASP A 48 0.85 22.64 4.59
C ASP A 48 0.72 21.86 5.88
N LEU A 49 -0.34 21.04 6.01
CA LEU A 49 -0.49 20.11 7.11
C LEU A 49 0.65 19.09 7.18
N LEU A 50 1.03 18.47 6.05
CA LEU A 50 2.17 17.57 5.97
C LEU A 50 3.47 18.24 6.42
N ARG A 51 3.72 19.47 5.95
CA ARG A 51 4.90 20.27 6.30
C ARG A 51 4.92 20.64 7.78
N GLN A 52 3.79 21.06 8.34
CA GLN A 52 3.65 21.37 9.76
C GLN A 52 3.93 20.13 10.61
N ASN A 53 3.39 18.97 10.25
CA ASN A 53 3.66 17.71 10.94
C ASN A 53 5.14 17.30 10.84
N GLU A 54 5.78 17.53 9.69
CA GLU A 54 7.22 17.31 9.50
C GLU A 54 8.07 18.23 10.40
N GLN A 55 7.65 19.46 10.63
CA GLN A 55 8.34 20.41 11.53
C GLN A 55 8.11 20.06 13.01
N MET A 56 6.86 19.79 13.40
CA MET A 56 6.52 19.38 14.78
C MET A 56 7.24 18.09 15.18
N ALA A 57 7.36 17.15 14.24
CA ALA A 57 8.13 15.92 14.40
C ALA A 57 9.61 16.19 14.72
N GLY A 58 10.24 17.15 14.02
CA GLY A 58 11.64 17.53 14.26
C GLY A 58 11.87 18.14 15.64
N ASN A 59 10.84 18.74 16.23
CA ASN A 59 10.90 19.40 17.53
C ASN A 59 10.57 18.46 18.71
N GLY A 60 10.24 17.18 18.46
CA GLY A 60 9.96 16.19 19.50
C GLY A 60 8.70 16.47 20.34
N GLN A 61 7.76 17.28 19.82
CA GLN A 61 6.65 17.83 20.61
C GLN A 61 5.59 16.80 21.03
N ASN A 62 5.49 15.65 20.35
CA ASN A 62 4.51 14.61 20.71
C ASN A 62 5.07 13.20 20.49
N PRO A 63 5.50 12.50 21.56
CA PRO A 63 6.06 11.14 21.45
C PRO A 63 5.02 10.09 21.05
N ASN A 64 3.73 10.41 21.21
CA ASN A 64 2.60 9.53 20.97
C ASN A 64 2.01 9.70 19.56
N LEU A 65 2.57 10.58 18.73
CA LEU A 65 2.15 10.77 17.35
C LEU A 65 3.21 10.20 16.41
N LYS A 66 2.84 9.25 15.56
CA LYS A 66 3.61 8.85 14.39
C LYS A 66 2.96 9.38 13.13
N VAL A 67 3.77 10.02 12.29
CA VAL A 67 3.33 10.58 11.01
C VAL A 67 4.09 9.87 9.90
N VAL A 68 3.35 9.27 8.97
CA VAL A 68 3.92 8.56 7.84
C VAL A 68 3.34 9.03 6.52
N GLY A 69 4.15 9.02 5.47
CA GLY A 69 3.70 9.06 4.09
C GLY A 69 3.74 7.65 3.52
N MET A 70 2.77 7.29 2.69
CA MET A 70 2.79 6.01 1.98
C MET A 70 2.39 6.16 0.53
N ASP A 71 3.12 5.46 -0.33
CA ASP A 71 2.92 5.51 -1.77
C ASP A 71 3.52 4.28 -2.47
N LEU A 72 3.01 3.94 -3.65
CA LEU A 72 3.49 2.85 -4.48
C LEU A 72 4.26 3.40 -5.68
N GLN A 73 5.54 3.03 -5.80
CA GLN A 73 6.36 3.44 -6.92
C GLN A 73 5.81 2.90 -8.25
N GLN A 74 6.06 3.64 -9.34
CA GLN A 74 5.90 3.11 -10.69
C GLN A 74 6.61 1.75 -10.82
N THR A 75 5.94 0.82 -11.50
CA THR A 75 6.42 -0.57 -11.68
C THR A 75 7.79 -0.62 -12.30
N LEU A 76 8.70 -1.36 -11.68
CA LEU A 76 10.08 -1.50 -12.13
C LEU A 76 10.20 -2.72 -13.05
N PRO A 77 10.59 -2.56 -14.33
CA PRO A 77 10.73 -3.68 -15.24
C PRO A 77 12.00 -4.49 -14.96
N CYS A 78 11.91 -5.81 -14.92
CA CYS A 78 13.05 -6.71 -14.79
C CYS A 78 13.00 -7.84 -15.85
N PRO A 79 14.09 -8.11 -16.58
CA PRO A 79 15.35 -7.37 -16.55
C PRO A 79 15.20 -5.97 -17.19
N ARG A 80 16.02 -5.03 -16.73
CA ARG A 80 16.24 -3.73 -17.38
C ARG A 80 17.54 -3.83 -18.16
N LEU A 81 17.46 -3.82 -19.49
CA LEU A 81 18.62 -3.94 -20.38
C LEU A 81 18.72 -2.68 -21.26
N SER A 82 19.95 -2.31 -21.63
CA SER A 82 20.25 -1.21 -22.56
C SER A 82 19.98 -1.59 -24.03
N THR A 83 19.85 -2.88 -24.34
CA THR A 83 19.68 -3.39 -25.70
C THR A 83 18.25 -3.18 -26.23
N GLY A 84 18.10 -2.78 -27.50
CA GLY A 84 16.80 -2.58 -28.15
C GLY A 84 15.89 -3.81 -28.17
N ILE A 85 16.45 -5.03 -28.21
CA ILE A 85 15.69 -6.30 -28.20
C ILE A 85 14.83 -6.43 -26.93
N ALA A 86 15.27 -5.85 -25.81
CA ALA A 86 14.55 -5.91 -24.55
C ALA A 86 13.17 -5.24 -24.61
N TYR A 87 12.91 -4.37 -25.59
CA TYR A 87 11.58 -3.79 -25.83
C TYR A 87 10.54 -4.86 -26.23
N TYR A 88 10.97 -5.90 -26.96
CA TYR A 88 10.08 -6.93 -27.52
C TYR A 88 9.94 -8.17 -26.63
N LYS A 89 10.53 -8.16 -25.42
CA LYS A 89 10.47 -9.28 -24.48
C LYS A 89 9.54 -8.96 -23.32
N CYS A 90 8.82 -9.99 -22.85
CA CYS A 90 8.06 -9.91 -21.61
C CYS A 90 9.02 -9.63 -20.45
N LYS A 91 8.65 -8.66 -19.61
CA LYS A 91 9.42 -8.26 -18.43
C LYS A 91 8.61 -8.60 -17.20
N LEU A 92 9.29 -9.11 -16.19
CA LEU A 92 8.77 -9.27 -14.86
C LEU A 92 8.56 -7.89 -14.22
N TRP A 93 7.38 -7.65 -13.67
CA TRP A 93 7.13 -6.43 -12.91
C TRP A 93 7.53 -6.58 -11.44
N LEU A 94 8.39 -5.66 -10.99
CA LEU A 94 8.66 -5.43 -9.58
C LEU A 94 7.84 -4.26 -9.05
N TYR A 95 7.41 -4.42 -7.82
CA TYR A 95 6.64 -3.46 -7.07
C TYR A 95 7.46 -3.02 -5.87
N ASN A 96 7.41 -1.72 -5.57
CA ASN A 96 8.07 -1.12 -4.42
C ASN A 96 7.10 -0.16 -3.73
N PHE A 97 6.62 -0.57 -2.55
CA PHE A 97 5.75 0.25 -1.72
C PHE A 97 6.55 0.88 -0.60
N CYS A 98 6.47 2.21 -0.48
CA CYS A 98 7.21 2.95 0.53
C CYS A 98 6.28 3.36 1.66
N VAL A 99 6.67 3.06 2.90
CA VAL A 99 6.17 3.73 4.10
C VAL A 99 7.30 4.59 4.66
N TYR A 100 7.17 5.91 4.52
CA TYR A 100 8.15 6.87 4.96
C TYR A 100 7.76 7.46 6.31
N ASP A 101 8.57 7.22 7.34
CA ASP A 101 8.39 7.84 8.66
C ASP A 101 8.91 9.29 8.62
N LEU A 102 8.00 10.25 8.78
CA LEU A 102 8.34 11.68 8.74
C LEU A 102 9.11 12.14 9.97
N ILE A 103 9.09 11.38 11.07
CA ILE A 103 9.79 11.71 12.31
C ILE A 103 11.21 11.18 12.25
N GLU A 104 11.34 9.86 12.03
CA GLU A 104 12.64 9.19 11.93
C GLU A 104 13.39 9.55 10.63
N LYS A 105 12.70 10.19 9.67
CA LYS A 105 13.19 10.49 8.31
C LYS A 105 13.73 9.23 7.64
N GLN A 106 13.00 8.14 7.78
CA GLN A 106 13.39 6.80 7.32
C GLN A 106 12.33 6.21 6.39
N GLY A 107 12.74 5.75 5.22
CA GLY A 107 11.87 5.06 4.27
C GLY A 107 11.95 3.55 4.45
N THR A 108 10.81 2.88 4.62
CA THR A 108 10.73 1.41 4.56
C THR A 108 10.18 1.00 3.20
N MET A 109 11.00 0.31 2.41
CA MET A 109 10.74 -0.11 1.04
C MET A 109 10.32 -1.57 1.04
N PHE A 110 9.03 -1.84 0.88
CA PHE A 110 8.48 -3.18 0.75
C PHE A 110 8.51 -3.59 -0.72
N MET A 111 9.26 -4.64 -1.02
CA MET A 111 9.54 -5.03 -2.39
C MET A 111 9.12 -6.46 -2.68
N TRP A 112 8.40 -6.64 -3.78
CA TRP A 112 8.03 -7.94 -4.33
C TRP A 112 7.88 -7.87 -5.85
N ASN A 113 7.65 -9.01 -6.49
CA ASN A 113 7.35 -9.09 -7.91
C ASN A 113 5.97 -9.71 -8.15
N GLU A 114 5.48 -9.60 -9.39
CA GLU A 114 4.14 -10.08 -9.77
C GLU A 114 3.92 -11.59 -9.63
N THR A 115 4.96 -12.41 -9.51
CA THR A 115 4.81 -13.86 -9.21
C THR A 115 4.54 -14.16 -7.74
N VAL A 116 4.86 -13.19 -6.86
CA VAL A 116 4.62 -13.28 -5.42
C VAL A 116 3.20 -12.83 -5.10
N ALA A 117 2.83 -11.62 -5.52
CA ALA A 117 1.53 -11.02 -5.20
C ALA A 117 1.17 -9.90 -6.19
N GLY A 118 -0.10 -9.47 -6.14
CA GLY A 118 -0.61 -8.32 -6.89
C GLY A 118 -0.16 -6.98 -6.30
N ARG A 119 -0.94 -5.90 -6.54
CA ARG A 119 -0.67 -4.55 -6.02
C ARG A 119 -1.94 -3.79 -5.64
N GLY A 120 -2.94 -4.52 -5.18
CA GLY A 120 -4.23 -4.01 -4.72
C GLY A 120 -4.21 -3.65 -3.23
N SER A 121 -5.40 -3.35 -2.72
CA SER A 121 -5.60 -2.90 -1.34
C SER A 121 -5.13 -3.89 -0.27
N ASP A 122 -5.25 -5.19 -0.49
CA ASP A 122 -4.79 -6.20 0.48
C ASP A 122 -3.27 -6.19 0.60
N GLU A 123 -2.56 -5.98 -0.50
CA GLU A 123 -1.10 -5.90 -0.51
C GLU A 123 -0.61 -4.64 0.20
N MET A 124 -1.25 -3.49 -0.03
CA MET A 124 -0.94 -2.23 0.67
C MET A 124 -1.22 -2.35 2.17
N ALA A 125 -2.36 -2.94 2.54
CA ALA A 125 -2.73 -3.18 3.94
C ALA A 125 -1.74 -4.11 4.63
N SER A 126 -1.30 -5.17 3.94
CA SER A 126 -0.32 -6.13 4.46
C SER A 126 1.06 -5.49 4.65
N CYS A 127 1.51 -4.66 3.72
CA CYS A 127 2.76 -3.89 3.88
C CYS A 127 2.68 -2.94 5.07
N LEU A 128 1.56 -2.23 5.24
CA LEU A 128 1.36 -1.35 6.39
C LEU A 128 1.32 -2.14 7.72
N LEU A 129 0.67 -3.31 7.74
CA LEU A 129 0.71 -4.24 8.88
C LEU A 129 2.14 -4.68 9.22
N ASN A 130 2.95 -5.02 8.21
CA ASN A 130 4.34 -5.41 8.41
C ASN A 130 5.17 -4.24 8.96
N TRP A 131 4.95 -3.03 8.43
CA TRP A 131 5.54 -1.81 8.98
C TRP A 131 5.18 -1.59 10.44
N LEU A 132 3.91 -1.75 10.83
CA LEU A 132 3.47 -1.65 12.22
C LEU A 132 4.15 -2.69 13.11
N LYS A 133 4.31 -3.93 12.65
CA LYS A 133 5.03 -4.97 13.40
C LYS A 133 6.50 -4.60 13.63
N ILE A 134 7.17 -4.07 12.61
CA ILE A 134 8.58 -3.68 12.66
C ILE A 134 8.78 -2.44 13.55
N LYS A 135 7.93 -1.42 13.40
CA LYS A 135 8.16 -0.07 13.94
C LYS A 135 7.33 0.31 15.15
N VAL A 136 6.15 -0.28 15.30
CA VAL A 136 5.17 0.13 16.33
C VAL A 136 5.05 -0.93 17.42
N TYR A 137 4.91 -2.21 17.07
CA TYR A 137 4.61 -3.26 18.06
C TYR A 137 5.75 -3.48 19.07
N GLN A 138 6.97 -3.07 18.72
CA GLN A 138 8.13 -3.10 19.61
C GLN A 138 8.10 -1.97 20.66
N GLN A 139 7.33 -0.91 20.42
CA GLN A 139 7.22 0.24 21.30
C GLN A 139 6.14 -0.02 22.35
N LYS A 140 6.50 0.12 23.64
CA LYS A 140 5.55 0.06 24.76
C LYS A 140 4.90 1.44 24.97
N GLN A 141 4.08 1.87 24.03
CA GLN A 141 3.25 3.07 24.19
C GLN A 141 1.78 2.68 24.30
N ASP A 142 1.11 3.19 25.32
CA ASP A 142 -0.29 2.88 25.60
C ASP A 142 -1.25 3.58 24.62
N PHE A 143 -0.84 4.72 24.05
CA PHE A 143 -1.68 5.58 23.22
C PHE A 143 -0.94 6.09 21.98
N LEU A 144 -0.83 5.27 20.94
CA LEU A 144 -0.21 5.71 19.69
C LEU A 144 -1.26 6.24 18.69
N PHE A 145 -1.06 7.48 18.27
CA PHE A 145 -1.78 8.14 17.18
C PHE A 145 -0.98 7.98 15.88
N LEU A 146 -1.60 7.40 14.85
CA LEU A 146 -0.97 7.22 13.55
C LEU A 146 -1.65 8.08 12.49
N ARG A 147 -0.92 9.03 11.93
CA ARG A 147 -1.38 9.85 10.81
C ARG A 147 -0.68 9.42 9.53
N ILE A 148 -1.47 9.09 8.52
CA ILE A 148 -1.02 8.50 7.26
C ILE A 148 -1.40 9.44 6.13
N PHE A 149 -0.41 10.03 5.47
CA PHE A 149 -0.59 10.78 4.24
C PHE A 149 -0.43 9.85 3.04
N CYS A 150 -1.42 9.81 2.16
CA CYS A 150 -1.40 8.95 0.99
C CYS A 150 -2.12 9.61 -0.19
N ASP A 151 -1.93 9.07 -1.38
CA ASP A 151 -2.65 9.52 -2.56
C ASP A 151 -4.16 9.15 -2.47
N ASN A 152 -4.98 9.84 -3.26
CA ASN A 152 -6.40 9.55 -3.36
C ASN A 152 -6.68 8.41 -4.36
N CYS A 153 -6.01 7.27 -4.22
CA CYS A 153 -6.21 6.09 -5.05
C CYS A 153 -7.21 5.12 -4.41
N ALA A 154 -8.41 5.00 -5.01
CA ALA A 154 -9.45 4.10 -4.51
C ALA A 154 -9.03 2.63 -4.52
N GLY A 155 -8.26 2.19 -5.52
CA GLY A 155 -7.84 0.79 -5.64
C GLY A 155 -6.80 0.34 -4.61
N GLN A 156 -6.09 1.29 -3.98
CA GLN A 156 -4.93 0.99 -3.14
C GLN A 156 -5.09 1.55 -1.73
N ASN A 157 -5.36 2.84 -1.59
CA ASN A 157 -5.30 3.54 -0.31
C ASN A 157 -6.69 3.92 0.22
N LYS A 158 -7.55 4.49 -0.62
CA LYS A 158 -8.88 4.96 -0.23
C LYS A 158 -9.95 3.89 -0.44
N ASN A 159 -9.89 2.84 0.37
CA ASN A 159 -10.84 1.72 0.34
C ASN A 159 -11.16 1.20 1.74
N ILE A 160 -12.19 0.36 1.81
CA ILE A 160 -12.66 -0.25 3.05
C ILE A 160 -11.62 -1.24 3.65
N ASN A 161 -10.78 -1.88 2.85
CA ASN A 161 -9.78 -2.85 3.37
C ASN A 161 -8.76 -2.13 4.24
N MET A 162 -8.21 -1.01 3.77
CA MET A 162 -7.28 -0.17 4.54
C MET A 162 -7.90 0.31 5.84
N LEU A 163 -9.17 0.73 5.78
CA LEU A 163 -9.93 1.21 6.93
C LEU A 163 -10.17 0.12 7.97
N LEU A 164 -10.63 -1.06 7.53
CA LEU A 164 -10.91 -2.20 8.41
C LEU A 164 -9.64 -2.75 9.02
N MET A 165 -8.55 -2.81 8.25
CA MET A 165 -7.23 -3.16 8.78
C MET A 165 -6.83 -2.21 9.89
N ALA A 166 -6.97 -0.89 9.70
CA ALA A 166 -6.68 0.09 10.73
C ALA A 166 -7.60 -0.04 11.96
N LEU A 167 -8.90 -0.28 11.75
CA LEU A 167 -9.87 -0.50 12.84
C LEU A 167 -9.53 -1.77 13.63
N GLN A 168 -9.07 -2.83 12.97
CA GLN A 168 -8.56 -4.02 13.64
C GLN A 168 -7.39 -3.68 14.57
N GLN A 169 -6.45 -2.83 14.14
CA GLN A 169 -5.33 -2.40 14.99
C GLN A 169 -5.80 -1.61 16.22
N VAL A 170 -6.87 -0.82 16.08
CA VAL A 170 -7.51 -0.11 17.20
C VAL A 170 -8.15 -1.10 18.18
N HIS A 171 -8.88 -2.09 17.67
CA HIS A 171 -9.47 -3.14 18.50
C HIS A 171 -8.44 -4.02 19.23
N MET A 172 -7.29 -4.27 18.60
CA MET A 172 -6.14 -4.95 19.22
C MET A 172 -5.38 -4.08 20.23
N LYS A 173 -5.83 -2.83 20.46
CA LYS A 173 -5.18 -1.84 21.33
C LYS A 173 -3.72 -1.55 20.92
N ARG A 174 -3.40 -1.71 19.64
CA ARG A 174 -2.08 -1.40 19.08
C ARG A 174 -1.97 0.06 18.68
N LEU A 175 -3.09 0.65 18.28
CA LEU A 175 -3.22 2.06 17.89
C LEU A 175 -4.41 2.64 18.63
N PHE A 176 -4.29 3.85 19.14
CA PHE A 176 -5.42 4.55 19.73
C PHE A 176 -6.28 5.23 18.67
N ARG A 177 -5.64 5.79 17.65
CA ARG A 177 -6.31 6.50 16.55
C ARG A 177 -5.48 6.40 15.27
N VAL A 178 -6.15 6.18 14.14
CA VAL A 178 -5.53 6.19 12.82
C VAL A 178 -6.27 7.15 11.92
N GLU A 179 -5.52 8.05 11.28
CA GLU A 179 -6.04 9.07 10.37
C GLU A 179 -5.42 8.88 9.00
N PHE A 180 -6.23 8.50 8.00
CA PHE A 180 -5.83 8.56 6.60
C PHE A 180 -6.16 9.95 6.06
N VAL A 181 -5.12 10.69 5.67
CA VAL A 181 -5.22 12.01 5.03
C VAL A 181 -4.93 11.84 3.55
N PHE A 182 -5.93 12.07 2.70
CA PHE A 182 -5.83 11.85 1.26
C PHE A 182 -5.40 13.12 0.54
N LEU A 183 -4.28 13.04 -0.18
CA LEU A 183 -3.79 14.15 -0.99
C LEU A 183 -4.48 14.18 -2.36
N LYS A 184 -4.67 15.39 -2.90
CA LYS A 184 -5.20 15.55 -4.26
C LYS A 184 -4.19 15.04 -5.31
N SER A 185 -4.69 14.26 -6.27
CA SER A 185 -3.90 13.61 -7.34
C SER A 185 -3.09 14.59 -8.19
N GLY A 186 -1.88 14.18 -8.60
CA GLY A 186 -0.96 14.95 -9.49
C GLY A 186 -0.47 16.28 -8.90
N ARG A 187 -0.63 16.39 -7.58
CA ARG A 187 -0.22 17.50 -6.72
C ARG A 187 0.28 16.98 -5.36
N SER A 188 0.42 15.67 -5.20
CA SER A 188 0.95 15.05 -3.99
C SER A 188 2.46 15.13 -4.08
N TYR A 189 3.13 15.86 -3.18
CA TYR A 189 4.59 15.81 -3.07
C TYR A 189 4.92 15.10 -1.77
N LEU A 190 4.74 13.79 -1.78
CA LEU A 190 5.03 12.95 -0.63
C LEU A 190 6.54 12.80 -0.43
N PRO A 191 7.01 12.60 0.81
CA PRO A 191 8.39 12.19 1.05
C PRO A 191 8.76 10.90 0.31
N CYS A 192 7.78 10.03 0.04
CA CYS A 192 7.93 8.86 -0.80
C CYS A 192 8.38 9.21 -2.22
N ASP A 193 7.81 10.23 -2.86
CA ASP A 193 8.22 10.68 -4.21
C ASP A 193 9.70 11.07 -4.26
N ARG A 194 10.18 11.75 -3.21
CA ARG A 194 11.59 12.12 -3.09
C ARG A 194 12.48 10.88 -2.91
N ALA A 195 12.01 9.90 -2.15
CA ALA A 195 12.70 8.63 -1.96
C ALA A 195 12.78 7.84 -3.28
N PHE A 196 11.67 7.76 -4.02
CA PHE A 196 11.60 7.13 -5.34
C PHE A 196 12.47 7.85 -6.38
N GLY A 197 12.47 9.18 -6.40
CA GLY A 197 13.34 9.96 -7.28
C GLY A 197 14.83 9.71 -7.00
N SER A 198 15.21 9.51 -5.73
CA SER A 198 16.56 9.07 -5.37
C SER A 198 16.85 7.67 -5.90
N ILE A 199 15.95 6.70 -5.66
CA ILE A 199 16.07 5.33 -6.16
C ILE A 199 16.23 5.30 -7.68
N GLU A 200 15.42 6.07 -8.41
CA GLU A 200 15.44 6.11 -9.86
C GLU A 200 16.77 6.66 -10.40
N LYS A 201 17.35 7.68 -9.75
CA LYS A 201 18.69 8.17 -10.08
C LYS A 201 19.75 7.08 -9.94
N TRP A 202 19.65 6.22 -8.93
CA TRP A 202 20.56 5.09 -8.74
C TRP A 202 20.35 3.99 -9.78
N ILE A 203 19.10 3.68 -10.11
CA ILE A 203 18.75 2.73 -11.18
C ILE A 203 19.29 3.21 -12.53
N ARG A 204 19.15 4.50 -12.87
CA ARG A 204 19.60 5.08 -14.14
C ARG A 204 21.13 5.05 -14.33
N LYS A 205 21.91 4.92 -13.25
CA LYS A 205 23.37 4.77 -13.32
C LYS A 205 23.82 3.36 -13.72
N ARG A 206 22.90 2.39 -13.74
CA ARG A 206 23.20 1.01 -14.12
C ARG A 206 22.81 0.80 -15.58
N GLU A 207 23.76 0.29 -16.36
CA GLU A 207 23.52 -0.06 -17.76
C GLU A 207 22.50 -1.19 -17.89
N SER A 208 22.60 -2.18 -17.00
CA SER A 208 21.66 -3.30 -16.91
C SER A 208 21.36 -3.70 -15.48
N ILE A 209 20.18 -4.28 -15.27
CA ILE A 209 19.71 -4.89 -14.03
C ILE A 209 19.04 -6.21 -14.42
N ALA A 210 19.64 -7.33 -14.03
CA ALA A 210 19.27 -8.64 -14.54
C ALA A 210 18.20 -9.32 -13.68
N THR A 211 18.26 -9.14 -12.36
CA THR A 211 17.42 -9.88 -11.42
C THR A 211 16.63 -8.97 -10.47
N PRO A 212 15.52 -9.47 -9.88
CA PRO A 212 14.88 -8.84 -8.73
C PRO A 212 15.86 -8.53 -7.60
N GLN A 213 16.78 -9.43 -7.30
CA GLN A 213 17.72 -9.27 -6.20
C GLN A 213 18.66 -8.07 -6.42
N ASP A 214 19.08 -7.83 -7.66
CA ASP A 214 19.89 -6.66 -8.03
C ASP A 214 19.15 -5.35 -7.65
N TYR A 215 17.83 -5.29 -7.86
CA TYR A 215 17.03 -4.14 -7.45
C TYR A 215 17.05 -3.93 -5.93
N HIS A 216 16.92 -5.00 -5.15
CA HIS A 216 16.95 -4.92 -3.68
C HIS A 216 18.31 -4.39 -3.20
N GLU A 217 19.40 -4.84 -3.80
CA GLU A 217 20.76 -4.39 -3.48
C GLU A 217 20.98 -2.93 -3.87
N ILE A 218 20.58 -2.54 -5.09
CA ILE A 218 20.67 -1.15 -5.55
C ILE A 218 19.91 -0.22 -4.61
N ILE A 219 18.68 -0.57 -4.23
CA ILE A 219 17.84 0.28 -3.37
C ILE A 219 18.41 0.35 -1.95
N ARG A 220 18.93 -0.77 -1.43
CA ARG A 220 19.60 -0.81 -0.12
C ARG A 220 20.83 0.09 -0.10
N SER A 221 21.59 0.14 -1.19
CA SER A 221 22.77 1.01 -1.33
C SER A 221 22.43 2.45 -1.70
N ALA A 222 21.24 2.73 -2.24
CA ALA A 222 20.87 4.04 -2.76
C ALA A 222 20.83 5.12 -1.67
N VAL A 223 20.29 4.79 -0.49
CA VAL A 223 20.17 5.70 0.65
C VAL A 223 20.37 4.91 1.93
N LYS A 224 21.36 5.31 2.75
CA LYS A 224 21.67 4.65 4.04
C LYS A 224 20.48 4.54 5.00
N LYS A 225 19.49 5.44 4.85
CA LYS A 225 18.27 5.48 5.66
C LYS A 225 17.12 4.65 5.09
N PHE A 226 17.32 3.81 4.07
CA PHE A 226 16.26 2.92 3.62
C PHE A 226 16.35 1.56 4.29
N LEU A 227 15.23 1.11 4.84
CA LEU A 227 15.02 -0.28 5.24
C LEU A 227 14.35 -1.00 4.08
N VAL A 228 15.06 -1.93 3.44
CA VAL A 228 14.50 -2.74 2.34
C VAL A 228 13.99 -4.06 2.88
N VAL A 229 12.68 -4.28 2.75
CA VAL A 229 11.99 -5.48 3.22
C VAL A 229 11.54 -6.29 2.00
N PRO A 230 12.17 -7.44 1.71
CA PRO A 230 11.65 -8.36 0.71
C PRO A 230 10.36 -9.02 1.23
N MET A 231 9.28 -8.86 0.48
CA MET A 231 7.97 -9.44 0.81
C MET A 231 7.81 -10.79 0.10
N THR A 232 7.32 -11.77 0.84
CA THR A 232 7.01 -13.12 0.38
C THR A 232 5.50 -13.35 0.37
N ARG A 233 5.04 -14.50 -0.15
CA ARG A 233 3.60 -14.82 -0.20
C ARG A 233 2.94 -14.83 1.18
N ASP A 234 3.67 -15.30 2.19
CA ASP A 234 3.19 -15.41 3.57
C ASP A 234 3.01 -14.06 4.26
N ASP A 235 3.62 -13.00 3.71
CA ASP A 235 3.47 -11.64 4.23
C ASP A 235 2.16 -10.97 3.78
N PHE A 236 1.44 -11.57 2.82
CA PHE A 236 0.21 -11.00 2.26
C PHE A 236 -1.04 -11.69 2.82
N PHE A 237 -1.91 -10.88 3.43
CA PHE A 237 -3.10 -11.34 4.14
C PHE A 237 -4.40 -11.01 3.39
N ASP A 238 -5.38 -11.90 3.46
CA ASP A 238 -6.72 -11.63 2.92
C ASP A 238 -7.54 -10.80 3.91
N VAL A 239 -7.64 -9.50 3.64
CA VAL A 239 -8.37 -8.53 4.47
C VAL A 239 -9.89 -8.66 4.30
N LYS A 240 -10.38 -9.41 3.30
CA LYS A 240 -11.82 -9.64 3.12
C LYS A 240 -12.46 -10.34 4.32
N ALA A 241 -11.69 -11.11 5.09
CA ALA A 241 -12.17 -11.69 6.35
C ALA A 241 -12.79 -10.63 7.28
N LEU A 242 -12.21 -9.42 7.32
CA LEU A 242 -12.76 -8.31 8.11
C LEU A 242 -14.07 -7.75 7.55
N GLN A 243 -14.24 -7.78 6.23
CA GLN A 243 -15.46 -7.27 5.59
C GLN A 243 -16.69 -8.12 5.94
N ASN A 244 -16.51 -9.42 6.18
CA ASN A 244 -17.59 -10.33 6.53
C ASN A 244 -18.18 -10.04 7.93
N GLU A 245 -17.37 -9.45 8.81
CA GLU A 245 -17.75 -9.10 10.18
C GLU A 245 -18.52 -7.78 10.27
N VAL A 246 -18.45 -6.93 9.25
CA VAL A 246 -19.09 -5.61 9.26
C VAL A 246 -20.39 -5.57 8.46
N SER A 247 -21.23 -4.57 8.75
CA SER A 247 -22.40 -4.25 7.94
C SER A 247 -21.97 -3.43 6.74
N GLN A 248 -22.06 -3.98 5.53
CA GLN A 248 -21.86 -3.19 4.31
C GLN A 248 -23.04 -2.22 4.15
N ARG A 249 -22.74 -0.92 4.15
CA ARG A 249 -23.71 0.15 3.88
C ARG A 249 -23.18 1.01 2.76
N SER A 250 -24.07 1.50 1.90
CA SER A 250 -23.72 2.64 1.04
C SER A 250 -23.36 3.80 1.95
N THR A 251 -22.16 4.34 1.81
CA THR A 251 -21.62 5.39 2.66
C THR A 251 -21.50 6.69 1.87
N PRO A 252 -22.51 7.57 1.95
CA PRO A 252 -22.46 8.88 1.31
C PRO A 252 -21.17 9.60 1.71
N GLY A 253 -20.49 10.18 0.72
CA GLY A 253 -19.29 10.99 0.97
C GLY A 253 -17.97 10.24 1.07
N PHE A 254 -17.95 8.89 1.12
CA PHE A 254 -16.68 8.15 1.22
C PHE A 254 -15.70 8.52 0.09
N SER A 255 -16.16 8.56 -1.16
CA SER A 255 -15.34 8.92 -2.32
C SER A 255 -14.82 10.37 -2.28
N LYS A 256 -15.54 11.28 -1.61
CA LYS A 256 -15.21 12.71 -1.49
C LYS A 256 -14.42 13.05 -0.21
N ALA A 257 -14.29 12.10 0.72
CA ALA A 257 -13.59 12.29 1.98
C ALA A 257 -12.17 12.85 1.81
N CYS A 258 -11.84 13.89 2.57
CA CYS A 258 -10.47 14.39 2.71
C CYS A 258 -9.70 13.58 3.75
N GLN A 259 -10.39 13.10 4.79
CA GLN A 259 -9.84 12.21 5.80
C GLN A 259 -10.78 11.06 6.15
N LEU A 260 -10.20 9.91 6.48
CA LEU A 260 -10.89 8.80 7.13
C LEU A 260 -10.22 8.49 8.45
N VAL A 261 -11.01 8.38 9.51
CA VAL A 261 -10.50 8.21 10.87
C VAL A 261 -11.13 7.01 11.54
N VAL A 262 -10.30 6.17 12.16
CA VAL A 262 -10.72 5.13 13.11
C VAL A 262 -10.09 5.44 14.46
N SER A 263 -10.85 5.27 15.54
CA SER A 263 -10.43 5.71 16.87
C SER A 263 -10.98 4.79 17.94
N HIS A 264 -10.21 4.60 19.02
CA HIS A 264 -10.65 3.88 20.21
C HIS A 264 -11.89 4.52 20.86
N THR A 265 -12.11 5.82 20.62
CA THR A 265 -13.29 6.56 21.08
C THR A 265 -14.55 6.28 20.24
N TYR A 266 -14.42 5.64 19.08
CA TYR A 266 -15.53 5.23 18.22
C TYR A 266 -15.27 3.84 17.59
N PRO A 267 -15.22 2.78 18.42
CA PRO A 267 -14.81 1.44 17.99
C PRO A 267 -15.84 0.74 17.08
N GLU A 268 -17.12 1.12 17.15
CA GLU A 268 -18.18 0.51 16.33
C GLU A 268 -18.16 0.91 14.84
N GLY A 269 -17.20 1.75 14.41
CA GLY A 269 -17.23 2.37 13.10
C GLY A 269 -16.02 3.22 12.75
N TYR A 270 -16.24 4.22 11.89
CA TYR A 270 -15.24 5.18 11.47
C TYR A 270 -15.86 6.56 11.19
N ILE A 271 -15.01 7.56 11.03
CA ILE A 271 -15.40 8.95 10.80
C ILE A 271 -14.91 9.39 9.42
N ILE A 272 -15.78 10.05 8.66
CA ILE A 272 -15.45 10.73 7.42
C ILE A 272 -15.34 12.23 7.71
N LYS A 273 -14.23 12.85 7.31
CA LYS A 273 -14.07 14.31 7.31
C LYS A 273 -13.94 14.82 5.89
N ASN A 274 -14.66 15.91 5.58
CA ASN A 274 -14.61 16.56 4.27
C ASN A 274 -13.60 17.71 4.21
N ASP A 275 -12.92 17.99 5.33
CA ASP A 275 -11.86 18.97 5.46
C ASP A 275 -10.53 18.31 5.88
N TYR A 276 -9.49 19.14 6.05
CA TYR A 276 -8.18 18.75 6.55
C TYR A 276 -7.93 19.24 7.98
N ASN A 277 -8.98 19.60 8.72
CA ASN A 277 -8.85 20.06 10.09
C ASN A 277 -8.34 18.93 10.98
N LEU A 278 -7.44 19.26 11.92
CA LEU A 278 -6.90 18.29 12.86
C LEU A 278 -7.90 17.97 13.98
N GLU A 279 -8.69 18.95 14.38
CA GLU A 279 -9.69 18.80 15.42
C GLU A 279 -10.98 18.17 14.86
N ASP A 280 -11.64 17.37 15.68
CA ASP A 280 -12.94 16.78 15.34
C ASP A 280 -14.06 17.77 15.67
N VAL A 281 -14.23 18.76 14.81
CA VAL A 281 -15.35 19.70 14.92
C VAL A 281 -16.64 18.97 14.55
N VAL A 282 -17.55 18.82 15.52
CA VAL A 282 -18.72 17.92 15.42
C VAL A 282 -19.64 18.23 14.24
N ALA A 283 -19.69 19.49 13.78
CA ALA A 283 -20.56 19.92 12.68
C ALA A 283 -20.16 19.34 11.30
N ASP A 284 -18.88 18.98 11.11
CA ASP A 284 -18.34 18.65 9.78
C ASP A 284 -17.93 17.17 9.65
N ILE A 285 -18.22 16.35 10.66
CA ILE A 285 -17.88 14.92 10.69
C ILE A 285 -19.09 14.03 10.43
N ILE A 286 -18.90 13.01 9.59
CA ILE A 286 -19.92 11.98 9.34
C ILE A 286 -19.45 10.67 10.00
N LYS A 287 -20.16 10.25 11.04
CA LYS A 287 -19.89 8.98 11.74
C LYS A 287 -20.62 7.82 11.04
N ILE A 288 -19.85 6.83 10.60
CA ILE A 288 -20.37 5.62 9.96
C ILE A 288 -20.20 4.44 10.91
N ARG A 289 -21.33 3.82 11.24
CA ARG A 289 -21.38 2.61 12.06
C ARG A 289 -21.24 1.35 11.21
N LEU A 290 -20.28 0.50 11.55
CA LEU A 290 -20.00 -0.79 10.92
C LEU A 290 -20.59 -1.98 11.70
N MET A 291 -20.72 -1.85 13.03
CA MET A 291 -21.32 -2.85 13.89
C MET A 291 -22.77 -3.19 13.47
N LYS A 292 -23.08 -4.48 13.36
CA LYS A 292 -24.43 -5.00 13.07
C LYS A 292 -25.42 -4.62 14.19
N GLY A 293 -26.65 -4.27 13.81
CA GLY A 293 -27.72 -3.91 14.75
C GLY A 293 -27.71 -2.47 15.26
N ARG A 294 -28.65 -2.15 16.16
CA ARG A 294 -28.87 -0.79 16.72
C ARG A 294 -28.48 -0.66 18.20
N SER A 295 -28.03 -1.73 18.85
CA SER A 295 -27.68 -1.72 20.28
C SER A 295 -26.47 -0.82 20.59
N GLY A 296 -26.19 -0.54 21.87
CA GLY A 296 -24.90 0.02 22.26
C GLY A 296 -23.72 -0.85 21.81
N TYR A 297 -22.52 -0.25 21.71
CA TYR A 297 -21.29 -0.98 21.45
C TYR A 297 -20.98 -1.93 22.61
N ALA A 298 -20.61 -3.16 22.28
CA ALA A 298 -20.12 -4.15 23.23
C ALA A 298 -19.02 -4.97 22.54
N VAL A 299 -17.86 -5.08 23.19
CA VAL A 299 -16.68 -5.79 22.65
C VAL A 299 -17.00 -7.25 22.30
N GLN A 300 -17.89 -7.90 23.06
CA GLN A 300 -18.30 -9.28 22.81
C GLN A 300 -19.13 -9.42 21.52
N ARG A 301 -19.74 -8.33 21.04
CA ARG A 301 -20.59 -8.32 19.84
C ARG A 301 -19.85 -7.85 18.59
N PHE A 302 -18.88 -6.96 18.74
CA PHE A 302 -18.12 -6.42 17.62
C PHE A 302 -16.68 -6.16 18.04
N ASN A 303 -15.77 -7.00 17.54
CA ASN A 303 -14.34 -6.86 17.76
C ASN A 303 -13.60 -7.49 16.58
N LEU A 304 -13.00 -6.65 15.74
CA LEU A 304 -12.20 -7.12 14.60
C LEU A 304 -10.81 -7.63 15.04
N GLY A 305 -10.36 -7.30 16.26
CA GLY A 305 -9.06 -7.70 16.78
C GLY A 305 -8.91 -9.21 17.02
N SER A 306 -10.01 -9.94 17.16
CA SER A 306 -10.00 -11.41 17.27
C SER A 306 -10.05 -12.12 15.91
N VAL A 307 -10.27 -11.39 14.82
CA VAL A 307 -10.36 -11.98 13.47
C VAL A 307 -8.96 -12.33 12.98
N GLN A 308 -8.75 -13.61 12.66
CA GLN A 308 -7.50 -14.08 12.07
C GLN A 308 -7.51 -13.86 10.56
N LEU A 309 -6.47 -13.21 10.05
CA LEU A 309 -6.29 -13.04 8.61
C LEU A 309 -5.50 -14.22 8.04
N ALA A 310 -6.04 -14.87 7.02
CA ALA A 310 -5.36 -15.95 6.31
C ALA A 310 -4.36 -15.41 5.29
N CYS A 311 -3.36 -16.22 4.93
CA CYS A 311 -2.48 -15.94 3.80
C CYS A 311 -3.32 -15.87 2.51
N LYS A 312 -3.16 -14.77 1.76
CA LYS A 312 -3.89 -14.51 0.51
C LYS A 312 -3.39 -15.36 -0.65
N TYR A 313 -2.09 -15.68 -0.65
CA TYR A 313 -1.42 -16.43 -1.71
C TYR A 313 -0.83 -17.73 -1.16
N PRO A 314 -1.65 -18.67 -0.67
CA PRO A 314 -1.14 -19.91 -0.09
C PRO A 314 -0.42 -20.73 -1.17
N ASP A 315 0.70 -21.34 -0.82
CA ASP A 315 1.37 -22.25 -1.74
C ASP A 315 0.45 -23.44 -2.07
N SER A 316 0.34 -23.74 -3.36
CA SER A 316 -0.45 -24.86 -3.89
C SER A 316 0.00 -26.24 -3.37
N ALA A 317 1.19 -26.32 -2.76
CA ALA A 317 1.67 -27.49 -2.03
C ALA A 317 1.10 -27.61 -0.59
N CYS A 318 0.72 -26.50 0.04
CA CYS A 318 0.25 -26.45 1.42
C CYS A 318 -1.28 -26.70 1.52
N SER A 319 -2.05 -26.35 0.49
CA SER A 319 -3.50 -26.61 0.44
C SER A 319 -3.87 -28.09 0.35
N ARG A 320 -2.95 -28.97 -0.06
CA ARG A 320 -3.16 -30.43 -0.09
C ARG A 320 -3.02 -31.12 1.27
N ARG A 321 -2.48 -30.46 2.31
CA ARG A 321 -2.30 -31.08 3.64
C ARG A 321 -3.50 -30.93 4.58
N LYS A 322 -4.52 -30.14 4.22
CA LYS A 322 -5.75 -29.97 5.03
C LYS A 322 -6.98 -30.72 4.48
N SER A 323 -6.84 -31.44 3.37
CA SER A 323 -7.88 -32.35 2.86
C SER A 323 -7.24 -33.61 2.28
N ALA A 324 -6.81 -34.50 3.16
CA ALA A 324 -6.42 -35.86 2.81
C ALA A 324 -7.05 -36.83 3.82
N ARG A 325 -8.38 -36.83 3.86
CA ARG A 325 -9.19 -38.02 4.15
C ARG A 325 -10.18 -38.13 3.01
N ILE A 326 -10.18 -39.30 2.37
CA ILE A 326 -11.15 -39.87 1.40
C ILE A 326 -10.64 -39.95 -0.06
N CYS A 327 -10.55 -41.22 -0.51
CA CYS A 327 -10.32 -41.79 -1.87
C CYS A 327 -8.94 -41.53 -2.50
N VAL A 328 -8.00 -42.49 -2.63
CA VAL A 328 -8.06 -43.88 -3.14
C VAL A 328 -8.97 -44.01 -4.36
N PHE A 329 -8.41 -43.83 -5.57
CA PHE A 329 -8.59 -44.70 -6.74
C PHE A 329 -7.92 -44.06 -7.97
N TRP A 330 -6.83 -44.68 -8.45
CA TRP A 330 -6.54 -44.98 -9.86
C TRP A 330 -5.09 -45.48 -9.98
N GLN A 331 -4.90 -46.78 -9.73
CA GLN A 331 -3.83 -47.55 -10.35
C GLN A 331 -4.48 -48.44 -11.40
N GLY A 332 -3.95 -48.40 -12.62
CA GLY A 332 -4.31 -49.32 -13.69
C GLY A 332 -4.39 -48.62 -15.04
N PHE A 333 -3.28 -48.61 -15.79
CA PHE A 333 -3.22 -49.41 -17.03
C PHE A 333 -1.78 -49.46 -17.55
N LEU A 334 -1.42 -50.67 -18.00
CA LEU A 334 -0.12 -51.16 -18.49
C LEU A 334 0.38 -50.37 -19.71
N GLY A 335 1.69 -50.18 -19.90
CA GLY A 335 2.58 -51.11 -20.63
C GLY A 335 2.58 -50.74 -22.12
N THR A 336 3.69 -50.41 -22.79
CA THR A 336 4.79 -51.30 -23.18
C THR A 336 5.89 -50.50 -23.90
N ARG A 337 7.17 -50.79 -23.62
CA ARG A 337 8.19 -51.06 -24.65
C ARG A 337 9.49 -51.51 -23.99
N GLN A 338 9.75 -52.82 -24.07
CA GLN A 338 11.09 -53.41 -23.92
C GLN A 338 11.95 -53.03 -25.13
N ARG A 339 13.25 -52.81 -24.90
CA ARG A 339 14.32 -53.46 -25.67
C ARG A 339 15.54 -53.69 -24.78
N HIS A 340 16.02 -54.92 -24.88
CA HIS A 340 17.07 -55.57 -24.12
C HIS A 340 18.47 -54.99 -24.37
N GLY A 341 19.31 -55.03 -23.34
CA GLY A 341 20.77 -55.00 -23.41
C GLY A 341 21.31 -55.70 -22.15
N LEU A 342 21.57 -57.01 -22.27
CA LEU A 342 22.11 -57.88 -21.23
C LEU A 342 23.61 -57.60 -21.01
N LEU A 343 24.02 -57.41 -19.76
CA LEU A 343 25.39 -57.57 -19.27
C LEU A 343 25.38 -58.72 -18.25
N PRO A 344 26.20 -59.79 -18.40
CA PRO A 344 26.36 -60.78 -17.35
C PRO A 344 27.47 -60.42 -16.38
N SER A 345 27.17 -60.67 -15.10
CA SER A 345 28.06 -60.66 -13.95
C SER A 345 29.20 -61.67 -14.06
N LEU A 346 30.40 -61.30 -13.61
CA LEU A 346 31.41 -62.25 -13.13
C LEU A 346 32.01 -61.77 -11.81
N THR A 347 31.76 -62.57 -10.79
CA THR A 347 32.41 -62.60 -9.48
C THR A 347 33.71 -63.41 -9.53
N ASN A 348 34.67 -63.04 -8.67
CA ASN A 348 35.79 -63.81 -8.05
C ASN A 348 37.12 -63.02 -8.16
N ARG A 349 37.67 -62.53 -7.04
CA ARG A 349 38.46 -63.19 -5.98
C ARG A 349 39.91 -63.49 -6.39
N ILE A 350 40.81 -62.85 -5.62
CA ILE A 350 42.13 -63.33 -5.13
C ILE A 350 43.27 -63.41 -6.16
N ALA A 351 44.17 -62.44 -6.11
CA ALA A 351 45.57 -62.52 -5.63
C ALA A 351 46.29 -61.21 -5.94
#